data_AF-X1HNI2-F1
#
_entry.id   AF-X1HNI2-F1
#
_cell.length_a   1.000
_cell.length_b   1.000
_cell.length_c   1.000
_cell.angle_alpha   90.00
_cell.angle_beta   90.00
_cell.angle_gamma   90.00
#
_symmetry.space_group_name_H-M   'P 1'
#
loop_
_entity.id
_entity.type
_entity.pdbx_description
1 polymer ?
#
loop_
_entity_poly.entity_id
_entity_poly.type
_entity_poly.pdbx_seq_one_letter_code
_entity_poly.pdbx_strand_id
1 'polypeptide(L)'
;ISAQEAEAIRTFVAEGGTVVADVRPGVFDDHHLALETGALDDVFGISRTGREAAVQEPLEVSAELHGTPIAISLEQVRLDPGVRAASAEALGQSGETPTLLVNRFGAGRAILLNFQIPVSRENEAEANSTRGLLRALYEASGASAAVSVGAPGGGAIPFAETRIWRNGDALVFGTYRKMRCAWFNPSSGTIAGEPVPAEITVPAGYHVYDLRAGKYLGEVTSLDATLRWGRANFYAALLYRLQGLGVSVTPEAPQPESMVTAT
;
A
#
# COMPACT_ATOMS: atom_id res chain seq x y z
N ILE A 1 20.34 -9.51 -3.72
CA ILE A 1 19.80 -9.10 -5.05
C ILE A 1 20.89 -9.33 -6.07
N SER A 2 20.56 -9.83 -7.25
CA SER A 2 21.54 -10.03 -8.32
C SER A 2 22.02 -8.69 -8.90
N ALA A 3 23.13 -8.70 -9.62
CA ALA A 3 23.59 -7.53 -10.36
C ALA A 3 22.55 -7.05 -11.40
N GLN A 4 21.83 -7.99 -12.03
CA GLN A 4 20.78 -7.66 -12.99
C GLN A 4 19.59 -6.94 -12.34
N GLU A 5 19.17 -7.41 -11.15
CA GLU A 5 18.11 -6.75 -10.38
C GLU A 5 18.52 -5.35 -9.92
N ALA A 6 19.77 -5.19 -9.45
CA ALA A 6 20.30 -3.88 -9.06
C ALA A 6 20.31 -2.90 -10.24
N GLU A 7 20.71 -3.34 -11.44
CA GLU A 7 20.69 -2.51 -12.64
C GLU A 7 19.28 -2.17 -13.12
N ALA A 8 18.34 -3.10 -13.01
CA ALA A 8 16.93 -2.84 -13.30
C ALA A 8 16.35 -1.76 -12.37
N ILE A 9 16.68 -1.82 -11.07
CA ILE A 9 16.27 -0.80 -10.10
C ILE A 9 16.90 0.56 -10.44
N ARG A 10 18.21 0.59 -10.76
CA ARG A 10 18.89 1.83 -11.20
C ARG A 10 18.19 2.46 -12.38
N THR A 11 17.92 1.67 -13.42
CA THR A 11 17.25 2.13 -14.65
C THR A 11 15.86 2.67 -14.31
N PHE A 12 15.05 1.92 -13.55
CA PHE A 12 13.72 2.34 -13.14
C PHE A 12 13.73 3.70 -12.42
N VAL A 13 14.64 3.89 -11.46
CA VAL A 13 14.75 5.16 -10.72
C VAL A 13 15.28 6.27 -11.62
N ALA A 14 16.31 5.99 -12.42
CA ALA A 14 16.89 6.98 -13.33
C ALA A 14 15.88 7.51 -14.36
N GLU A 15 14.93 6.68 -14.79
CA GLU A 15 13.86 7.03 -15.73
C GLU A 15 12.65 7.74 -15.10
N GLY A 16 12.68 8.00 -13.78
CA GLY A 16 11.62 8.75 -13.09
C GLY A 16 10.87 7.97 -12.02
N GLY A 17 11.18 6.69 -11.83
CA GLY A 17 10.59 5.87 -10.79
C GLY A 17 10.99 6.30 -9.37
N THR A 18 10.14 5.95 -8.40
CA THR A 18 10.44 6.08 -6.97
C THR A 18 10.70 4.70 -6.39
N VAL A 19 11.89 4.44 -5.87
CA VAL A 19 12.20 3.23 -5.10
C VAL A 19 12.17 3.54 -3.60
N VAL A 20 11.57 2.63 -2.82
CA VAL A 20 11.57 2.68 -1.36
C VAL A 20 12.15 1.37 -0.85
N ALA A 21 13.02 1.43 0.14
CA ALA A 21 13.50 0.25 0.85
C ALA A 21 13.61 0.53 2.35
N ASP A 22 13.46 -0.52 3.16
CA ASP A 22 13.85 -0.50 4.55
C ASP A 22 15.24 -1.14 4.74
N VAL A 23 15.92 -0.68 5.79
CA VAL A 23 17.13 -1.25 6.42
C VAL A 23 17.96 -2.20 5.56
N ARG A 24 19.17 -1.73 5.20
CA ARG A 24 20.20 -2.54 4.50
C ARG A 24 19.75 -3.12 3.14
N PRO A 25 19.18 -2.32 2.22
CA PRO A 25 18.93 -2.80 0.87
C PRO A 25 20.25 -3.21 0.19
N GLY A 26 20.21 -4.33 -0.53
CA GLY A 26 21.29 -4.73 -1.43
C GLY A 26 22.63 -5.10 -0.77
N VAL A 27 22.66 -5.53 0.50
CA VAL A 27 23.93 -5.89 1.19
C VAL A 27 24.43 -7.32 0.91
N PHE A 28 23.65 -8.11 0.19
CA PHE A 28 24.01 -9.45 -0.30
C PHE A 28 23.69 -9.60 -1.79
N ASP A 29 24.49 -10.38 -2.50
CA ASP A 29 24.20 -10.81 -3.88
C ASP A 29 23.14 -11.93 -3.94
N ASP A 30 22.94 -12.51 -5.12
CA ASP A 30 22.03 -13.64 -5.38
C ASP A 30 22.56 -15.00 -4.88
N HIS A 31 23.83 -15.06 -4.46
CA HIS A 31 24.46 -16.21 -3.84
C HIS A 31 24.56 -16.08 -2.31
N HIS A 32 23.89 -15.10 -1.72
CA HIS A 32 23.97 -14.76 -0.29
C HIS A 32 25.39 -14.38 0.16
N LEU A 33 26.26 -13.96 -0.77
CA LEU A 33 27.57 -13.44 -0.44
C LEU A 33 27.45 -11.99 0.00
N ALA A 34 28.12 -11.68 1.10
CA ALA A 34 28.21 -10.34 1.64
C ALA A 34 28.94 -9.40 0.68
N LEU A 35 28.32 -8.28 0.34
CA LEU A 35 28.98 -7.24 -0.44
C LEU A 35 29.73 -6.25 0.47
N GLU A 36 30.92 -5.82 0.04
CA GLU A 36 31.69 -4.77 0.71
C GLU A 36 30.98 -3.41 0.60
N THR A 37 30.49 -3.09 -0.61
CA THR A 37 29.62 -1.94 -0.89
C THR A 37 28.25 -2.47 -1.29
N GLY A 38 27.18 -1.97 -0.70
CA GLY A 38 25.84 -2.44 -1.05
C GLY A 38 25.49 -2.10 -2.49
N ALA A 39 24.78 -3.02 -3.15
CA ALA A 39 24.49 -2.97 -4.58
C ALA A 39 23.64 -1.78 -5.03
N LEU A 40 23.09 -0.98 -4.10
CA LEU A 40 22.22 0.18 -4.35
C LEU A 40 22.62 1.41 -3.50
N ASP A 41 23.83 1.42 -2.93
CA ASP A 41 24.26 2.45 -1.98
C ASP A 41 24.27 3.85 -2.60
N ASP A 42 24.75 3.94 -3.84
CA ASP A 42 24.75 5.16 -4.62
C ASP A 42 23.35 5.57 -5.09
N VAL A 43 22.45 4.61 -5.38
CA VAL A 43 21.04 4.89 -5.66
C VAL A 43 20.37 5.54 -4.46
N PHE A 44 20.57 4.98 -3.26
CA PHE A 44 20.05 5.56 -2.02
C PHE A 44 20.88 6.73 -1.49
N GLY A 45 21.99 7.08 -2.13
CA GLY A 45 22.84 8.20 -1.76
C GLY A 45 23.47 8.06 -0.37
N ILE A 46 23.88 6.85 -0.01
CA ILE A 46 24.45 6.54 1.30
C ILE A 46 25.82 5.86 1.20
N SER A 47 26.52 5.85 2.32
CA SER A 47 27.70 5.00 2.54
C SER A 47 27.51 4.18 3.81
N ARG A 48 28.27 3.09 3.93
CA ARG A 48 28.28 2.24 5.12
C ARG A 48 29.66 2.23 5.74
N THR A 49 29.72 2.37 7.07
CA THR A 49 30.94 2.23 7.88
C THR A 49 31.26 0.77 8.21
N GLY A 50 30.31 -0.14 7.98
CA GLY A 50 30.47 -1.57 8.20
C GLY A 50 29.14 -2.26 8.49
N ARG A 51 29.21 -3.45 9.12
CA ARG A 51 28.05 -4.23 9.58
C ARG A 51 27.94 -4.14 11.10
N GLU A 52 27.53 -2.98 11.56
CA GLU A 52 27.36 -2.73 12.98
C GLU A 52 26.14 -3.50 13.53
N ALA A 53 26.06 -3.68 14.84
CA ALA A 53 24.84 -4.20 15.46
C ALA A 53 23.73 -3.17 15.32
N ALA A 54 22.50 -3.61 15.00
CA ALA A 54 21.35 -2.72 15.01
C ALA A 54 21.12 -2.17 16.42
N VAL A 55 20.79 -0.89 16.52
CA VAL A 55 20.42 -0.25 17.79
C VAL A 55 18.92 -0.03 17.86
N GLN A 56 18.41 0.12 19.09
CA GLN A 56 16.99 0.41 19.35
C GLN A 56 16.89 1.79 19.97
N GLU A 57 16.24 2.71 19.29
CA GLU A 57 16.10 4.10 19.70
C GLU A 57 14.68 4.61 19.38
N PRO A 58 14.19 5.64 20.07
CA PRO A 58 13.01 6.36 19.64
C PRO A 58 13.24 7.07 18.30
N LEU A 59 12.16 7.28 17.54
CA LEU A 59 12.20 8.03 16.30
C LEU A 59 11.14 9.14 16.29
N GLU A 60 11.65 10.37 16.20
CA GLU A 60 10.85 11.57 15.96
C GLU A 60 11.28 12.20 14.64
N VAL A 61 10.34 12.37 13.71
CA VAL A 61 10.58 13.05 12.43
C VAL A 61 9.47 14.06 12.19
N SER A 62 9.86 15.30 11.93
CA SER A 62 8.97 16.37 11.46
C SER A 62 9.62 17.01 10.25
N ALA A 63 9.09 16.69 9.07
CA ALA A 63 9.70 17.07 7.79
C ALA A 63 8.65 17.16 6.68
N GLU A 64 9.09 17.53 5.49
CA GLU A 64 8.29 17.46 4.27
C GLU A 64 8.87 16.40 3.34
N LEU A 65 8.06 15.42 2.94
CA LEU A 65 8.41 14.42 1.94
C LEU A 65 7.67 14.75 0.65
N HIS A 66 8.36 15.40 -0.29
CA HIS A 66 7.82 15.70 -1.62
C HIS A 66 6.51 16.51 -1.61
N GLY A 67 6.46 17.61 -0.87
CA GLY A 67 5.24 18.42 -0.72
C GLY A 67 4.30 17.92 0.38
N THR A 68 4.49 16.68 0.88
CA THR A 68 3.62 16.11 1.90
C THR A 68 4.25 16.28 3.29
N PRO A 69 3.62 17.00 4.22
CA PRO A 69 4.10 17.10 5.59
C PRO A 69 3.99 15.74 6.29
N ILE A 70 5.06 15.34 6.97
CA ILE A 70 5.13 14.13 7.77
C ILE A 70 5.46 14.46 9.23
N ALA A 71 4.74 13.80 10.13
CA ALA A 71 5.02 13.78 11.55
C ALA A 71 5.02 12.31 11.99
N ILE A 72 6.18 11.83 12.42
CA ILE A 72 6.40 10.43 12.82
C ILE A 72 6.90 10.46 14.25
N SER A 73 6.17 9.79 15.14
CA SER A 73 6.59 9.50 16.51
C SER A 73 6.45 8.00 16.72
N LEU A 74 7.57 7.33 16.97
CA LEU A 74 7.68 5.89 17.23
C LEU A 74 8.56 5.68 18.46
N GLU A 75 8.09 4.91 19.43
CA GLU A 75 8.75 4.78 20.74
C GLU A 75 10.05 4.00 20.66
N GLN A 76 10.08 2.95 19.82
CA GLN A 76 11.27 2.13 19.59
C GLN A 76 11.31 1.62 18.15
N VAL A 77 12.37 1.95 17.43
CA VAL A 77 12.67 1.40 16.11
C VAL A 77 14.06 0.77 16.10
N ARG A 78 14.21 -0.29 15.31
CA ARG A 78 15.53 -0.85 15.00
C ARG A 78 16.13 -0.13 13.81
N LEU A 79 17.35 0.40 13.98
CA LEU A 79 18.06 1.17 12.96
C LEU A 79 19.49 0.67 12.78
N ASP A 80 20.09 0.97 11.62
CA ASP A 80 21.47 0.63 11.31
C ASP A 80 22.39 1.82 11.59
N PRO A 81 23.16 1.81 12.70
CA PRO A 81 24.06 2.91 13.04
C PRO A 81 25.26 3.00 12.08
N GLY A 82 25.46 1.98 11.21
CA GLY A 82 26.52 1.98 10.22
C GLY A 82 26.22 2.79 8.96
N VAL A 83 25.05 3.42 8.83
CA VAL A 83 24.66 4.19 7.64
C VAL A 83 25.04 5.66 7.80
N ARG A 84 25.62 6.25 6.76
CA ARG A 84 25.89 7.68 6.66
C ARG A 84 25.28 8.23 5.37
N ALA A 85 24.74 9.44 5.44
CA ALA A 85 24.33 10.17 4.24
C ALA A 85 25.57 10.48 3.38
N ALA A 86 25.45 10.30 2.07
CA ALA A 86 26.41 10.75 1.08
C ALA A 86 25.76 11.85 0.21
N SER A 87 25.06 11.48 -0.87
CA SER A 87 24.28 12.42 -1.67
C SER A 87 22.84 12.58 -1.19
N ALA A 88 22.36 11.69 -0.32
CA ALA A 88 21.02 11.74 0.23
C ALA A 88 20.85 12.85 1.27
N GLU A 89 19.67 13.44 1.29
CA GLU A 89 19.20 14.29 2.39
C GLU A 89 18.59 13.41 3.48
N ALA A 90 19.04 13.56 4.72
CA ALA A 90 18.41 12.93 5.87
C ALA A 90 17.30 13.85 6.40
N LEU A 91 16.04 13.44 6.24
CA LEU A 91 14.86 14.13 6.78
C LEU A 91 14.64 13.86 8.28
N GLY A 92 15.37 12.90 8.85
CA GLY A 92 15.28 12.54 10.25
C GLY A 92 16.59 11.95 10.77
N GLN A 93 16.74 11.98 12.09
CA GLN A 93 17.90 11.44 12.79
C GLN A 93 17.45 10.89 14.14
N SER A 94 18.07 9.80 14.59
CA SER A 94 17.94 9.28 15.95
C SER A 94 19.32 9.08 16.55
N GLY A 95 19.62 9.79 17.64
CA GLY A 95 20.98 9.99 18.10
C GLY A 95 21.85 10.60 17.00
N GLU A 96 22.93 9.92 16.63
CA GLU A 96 23.78 10.31 15.51
C GLU A 96 23.38 9.67 14.17
N THR A 97 22.42 8.73 14.16
CA THR A 97 22.12 7.91 12.98
C THR A 97 21.04 8.54 12.10
N PRO A 98 21.29 8.76 10.79
CA PRO A 98 20.26 9.24 9.87
C PRO A 98 19.19 8.16 9.62
N THR A 99 17.92 8.54 9.54
CA THR A 99 16.79 7.58 9.53
C THR A 99 16.00 7.60 8.23
N LEU A 100 15.36 8.71 7.87
CA LEU A 100 14.61 8.86 6.62
C LEU A 100 15.49 9.56 5.59
N LEU A 101 16.13 8.80 4.70
CA LEU A 101 17.04 9.36 3.70
C LEU A 101 16.38 9.44 2.33
N VAL A 102 16.50 10.58 1.66
CA VAL A 102 15.92 10.85 0.35
C VAL A 102 17.03 11.28 -0.62
N ASN A 103 17.19 10.53 -1.70
CA ASN A 103 18.18 10.83 -2.75
C ASN A 103 17.47 11.03 -4.09
N ARG A 104 17.88 12.06 -4.85
CA ARG A 104 17.53 12.15 -6.28
C ARG A 104 18.53 11.33 -7.08
N PHE A 105 18.02 10.51 -7.99
CA PHE A 105 18.85 9.66 -8.85
C PHE A 105 18.26 9.64 -10.26
N GLY A 106 18.97 10.22 -11.22
CA GLY A 106 18.42 10.54 -12.54
C GLY A 106 17.18 11.43 -12.45
N ALA A 107 16.11 11.07 -13.15
CA ALA A 107 14.82 11.77 -13.11
C ALA A 107 13.92 11.39 -11.92
N GLY A 108 14.25 10.30 -11.21
CA GLY A 108 13.45 9.78 -10.11
C GLY A 108 14.09 9.99 -8.74
N ARG A 109 13.78 9.08 -7.83
CA ARG A 109 14.13 9.20 -6.41
C ARG A 109 14.25 7.85 -5.71
N ALA A 110 15.17 7.79 -4.75
CA ALA A 110 15.30 6.70 -3.82
C ALA A 110 15.03 7.18 -2.39
N ILE A 111 14.22 6.43 -1.64
CA ILE A 111 13.89 6.70 -0.24
C ILE A 111 14.31 5.50 0.59
N LEU A 112 15.26 5.70 1.49
CA LEU A 112 15.67 4.69 2.46
C LEU A 112 15.05 4.97 3.82
N LEU A 113 14.31 3.99 4.33
CA LEU A 113 13.91 3.92 5.72
C LEU A 113 15.01 3.17 6.47
N ASN A 114 15.99 3.89 7.03
CA ASN A 114 17.03 3.32 7.88
C ASN A 114 16.48 3.01 9.30
N PHE A 115 15.27 2.51 9.35
CA PHE A 115 14.59 2.04 10.54
C PHE A 115 13.50 1.05 10.13
N GLN A 116 13.21 0.07 10.98
CA GLN A 116 12.09 -0.83 10.76
C GLN A 116 10.77 -0.14 11.10
N ILE A 117 9.77 -0.28 10.23
CA ILE A 117 8.40 0.14 10.54
C ILE A 117 7.81 -0.84 11.57
N PRO A 118 7.43 -0.39 12.78
CA PRO A 118 6.86 -1.27 13.78
C PRO A 118 5.51 -1.82 13.30
N VAL A 119 5.30 -3.12 13.52
CA VAL A 119 4.05 -3.81 13.17
C VAL A 119 3.04 -3.73 14.31
N SER A 120 3.30 -2.93 15.36
CA SER A 120 2.46 -2.86 16.55
C SER A 120 1.07 -2.33 16.20
N ARG A 121 0.07 -3.19 16.38
CA ARG A 121 -1.34 -2.85 16.15
C ARG A 121 -2.04 -2.32 17.40
N GLU A 122 -1.31 -2.25 18.51
CA GLU A 122 -1.89 -2.00 19.83
C GLU A 122 -1.73 -0.54 20.28
N ASN A 123 -0.67 0.14 19.83
CA ASN A 123 -0.50 1.57 20.05
C ASN A 123 -1.13 2.37 18.90
N GLU A 124 -2.26 3.03 19.17
CA GLU A 124 -3.01 3.80 18.17
C GLU A 124 -2.22 5.01 17.64
N ALA A 125 -1.41 5.65 18.48
CA ALA A 125 -0.57 6.78 18.08
C ALA A 125 0.50 6.34 17.07
N GLU A 126 1.25 5.27 17.37
CA GLU A 126 2.25 4.72 16.44
C GLU A 126 1.62 4.19 15.15
N ALA A 127 0.43 3.57 15.25
CA ALA A 127 -0.30 3.11 14.07
C ALA A 127 -0.71 4.29 13.18
N ASN A 128 -1.11 5.42 13.76
CA ASN A 128 -1.41 6.64 13.01
C ASN A 128 -0.16 7.27 12.41
N SER A 129 0.96 7.35 13.15
CA SER A 129 2.27 7.77 12.64
C SER A 129 2.69 6.93 11.42
N THR A 130 2.57 5.61 11.54
CA THR A 130 2.92 4.66 10.47
C THR A 130 2.02 4.84 9.24
N ARG A 131 0.71 5.01 9.42
CA ARG A 131 -0.20 5.32 8.29
C ARG A 131 0.13 6.64 7.62
N GLY A 132 0.50 7.66 8.41
CA GLY A 132 0.95 8.95 7.91
C GLY A 132 2.18 8.83 7.02
N LEU A 133 3.21 8.10 7.49
CA LEU A 133 4.41 7.78 6.71
C LEU A 133 4.07 7.03 5.42
N LEU A 134 3.28 5.94 5.50
CA LEU A 134 2.91 5.15 4.32
C LEU A 134 2.16 5.99 3.28
N ARG A 135 1.23 6.84 3.71
CA ARG A 135 0.52 7.78 2.81
C ARG A 135 1.51 8.71 2.10
N ALA A 136 2.45 9.32 2.83
CA ALA A 136 3.43 10.21 2.24
C ALA A 136 4.37 9.46 1.26
N LEU A 137 4.72 8.20 1.52
CA LEU A 137 5.49 7.37 0.59
C LEU A 137 4.70 7.07 -0.71
N TYR A 138 3.39 6.79 -0.61
CA TYR A 138 2.54 6.61 -1.79
C TYR A 138 2.42 7.91 -2.60
N GLU A 139 2.16 9.04 -1.94
CA GLU A 139 2.11 10.35 -2.60
C GLU A 139 3.45 10.70 -3.26
N ALA A 140 4.56 10.44 -2.58
CA ALA A 140 5.92 10.57 -3.10
C ALA A 140 6.19 9.73 -4.36
N SER A 141 5.50 8.60 -4.54
CA SER A 141 5.61 7.75 -5.73
C SER A 141 4.60 8.07 -6.84
N GLY A 142 3.65 8.99 -6.58
CA GLY A 142 2.52 9.25 -7.47
C GLY A 142 1.48 8.13 -7.48
N ALA A 143 1.59 7.14 -6.59
CA ALA A 143 0.62 6.06 -6.47
C ALA A 143 -0.66 6.57 -5.80
N SER A 144 -1.81 6.29 -6.40
CA SER A 144 -3.13 6.64 -5.85
C SER A 144 -4.06 5.42 -5.83
N ALA A 145 -4.93 5.38 -4.83
CA ALA A 145 -5.93 4.32 -4.71
C ALA A 145 -7.07 4.56 -5.72
N ALA A 146 -7.45 3.52 -6.47
CA ALA A 146 -8.59 3.60 -7.37
C ALA A 146 -9.93 3.78 -6.64
N VAL A 147 -10.02 3.30 -5.39
CA VAL A 147 -11.14 3.47 -4.46
C VAL A 147 -10.56 3.72 -3.08
N SER A 148 -11.06 4.73 -2.38
CA SER A 148 -10.67 5.03 -1.00
C SER A 148 -11.84 4.82 -0.04
N VAL A 149 -11.52 4.57 1.22
CA VAL A 149 -12.50 4.31 2.29
C VAL A 149 -12.07 5.08 3.53
N GLY A 150 -12.99 5.87 4.08
CA GLY A 150 -12.76 6.68 5.27
C GLY A 150 -13.99 6.73 6.17
N ALA A 151 -13.82 7.26 7.38
CA ALA A 151 -14.95 7.62 8.22
C ALA A 151 -15.72 8.81 7.60
N PRO A 152 -17.04 8.94 7.82
CA PRO A 152 -17.77 10.11 7.37
C PRO A 152 -17.16 11.39 7.93
N GLY A 153 -16.92 12.39 7.07
CA GLY A 153 -16.23 13.63 7.45
C GLY A 153 -14.69 13.52 7.49
N GLY A 154 -14.14 12.36 7.12
CA GLY A 154 -12.70 12.11 7.00
C GLY A 154 -12.12 11.27 8.14
N GLY A 155 -10.91 10.78 7.92
CA GLY A 155 -10.18 9.95 8.89
C GLY A 155 -10.15 8.47 8.51
N ALA A 156 -9.16 7.77 9.04
CA ALA A 156 -8.96 6.35 8.78
C ALA A 156 -9.96 5.50 9.58
N ILE A 157 -10.41 4.40 8.99
CA ILE A 157 -11.15 3.36 9.72
C ILE A 157 -10.18 2.23 10.07
N PRO A 158 -9.88 2.00 11.36
CA PRO A 158 -9.02 0.89 11.76
C PRO A 158 -9.57 -0.46 11.30
N PHE A 159 -8.66 -1.29 10.79
CA PHE A 159 -8.94 -2.61 10.23
C PHE A 159 -9.82 -2.60 8.99
N ALA A 160 -10.06 -1.45 8.34
CA ALA A 160 -10.65 -1.42 7.01
C ALA A 160 -9.70 -2.07 6.00
N GLU A 161 -10.27 -2.92 5.14
CA GLU A 161 -9.59 -3.56 4.04
C GLU A 161 -10.40 -3.36 2.77
N THR A 162 -9.70 -2.99 1.70
CA THR A 162 -10.26 -2.82 0.36
C THR A 162 -9.62 -3.83 -0.57
N ARG A 163 -10.44 -4.51 -1.37
CA ARG A 163 -10.01 -5.38 -2.46
C ARG A 163 -10.58 -4.81 -3.76
N ILE A 164 -9.73 -4.64 -4.76
CA ILE A 164 -10.08 -4.02 -6.03
C ILE A 164 -9.61 -4.95 -7.15
N TRP A 165 -10.48 -5.16 -8.13
CA TRP A 165 -10.22 -5.91 -9.33
C TRP A 165 -10.74 -5.13 -10.53
N ARG A 166 -10.08 -5.28 -11.68
CA ARG A 166 -10.57 -4.76 -12.96
C ARG A 166 -10.97 -5.93 -13.84
N ASN A 167 -12.22 -5.95 -14.31
CA ASN A 167 -12.73 -6.94 -15.25
C ASN A 167 -13.31 -6.24 -16.48
N GLY A 168 -12.53 -6.16 -17.55
CA GLY A 168 -12.83 -5.28 -18.68
C GLY A 168 -12.95 -3.83 -18.21
N ASP A 169 -14.06 -3.18 -18.57
CA ASP A 169 -14.37 -1.80 -18.17
C ASP A 169 -14.95 -1.68 -16.75
N ALA A 170 -15.19 -2.81 -16.08
CA ALA A 170 -15.73 -2.83 -14.72
C ALA A 170 -14.62 -2.72 -13.67
N LEU A 171 -14.77 -1.76 -12.76
CA LEU A 171 -14.08 -1.76 -11.48
C LEU A 171 -14.91 -2.54 -10.47
N VAL A 172 -14.43 -3.68 -10.02
CA VAL A 172 -15.10 -4.51 -9.02
C VAL A 172 -14.35 -4.36 -7.71
N PHE A 173 -15.04 -3.96 -6.65
CA PHE A 173 -14.38 -3.73 -5.37
C PHE A 173 -15.21 -4.15 -4.18
N GLY A 174 -14.50 -4.55 -3.12
CA GLY A 174 -15.09 -4.92 -1.85
C GLY A 174 -14.40 -4.22 -0.69
N THR A 175 -15.17 -3.85 0.32
CA THR A 175 -14.70 -3.12 1.50
C THR A 175 -15.28 -3.75 2.76
N TYR A 176 -14.46 -4.05 3.76
CA TYR A 176 -14.90 -4.63 5.04
C TYR A 176 -13.94 -4.27 6.17
N ARG A 177 -14.34 -4.58 7.41
CA ARG A 177 -13.40 -4.64 8.53
C ARG A 177 -12.81 -6.04 8.63
N LYS A 178 -11.50 -6.18 8.56
CA LYS A 178 -10.80 -7.46 8.69
C LYS A 178 -10.95 -8.00 10.11
N MET A 179 -11.48 -9.21 10.26
CA MET A 179 -11.54 -9.89 11.57
C MET A 179 -10.13 -10.06 12.16
N ARG A 180 -10.00 -9.79 13.46
CA ARG A 180 -8.80 -10.19 14.21
C ARG A 180 -9.02 -11.61 14.70
N CYS A 181 -8.25 -12.55 14.20
CA CYS A 181 -8.24 -13.93 14.70
C CYS A 181 -6.88 -14.20 15.34
N ALA A 182 -6.87 -14.81 16.53
CA ALA A 182 -5.62 -15.27 17.15
C ALA A 182 -5.04 -16.46 16.37
N TRP A 183 -5.91 -17.34 15.88
CA TRP A 183 -5.57 -18.45 15.00
C TRP A 183 -6.72 -18.69 14.01
N PHE A 184 -6.41 -18.94 12.74
CA PHE A 184 -7.43 -19.07 11.70
C PHE A 184 -8.07 -20.47 11.67
N ASN A 185 -7.34 -21.52 12.09
CA ASN A 185 -7.87 -22.89 12.08
C ASN A 185 -7.27 -23.81 13.18
N PRO A 186 -8.02 -24.16 14.25
CA PRO A 186 -9.40 -23.78 14.49
C PRO A 186 -9.51 -22.27 14.76
N SER A 187 -10.58 -21.63 14.27
CA SER A 187 -10.81 -20.21 14.49
C SER A 187 -10.98 -19.93 15.98
N SER A 188 -10.01 -19.25 16.59
CA SER A 188 -10.02 -18.91 18.01
C SER A 188 -9.62 -17.46 18.23
N GLY A 189 -10.12 -16.87 19.31
CA GLY A 189 -9.82 -15.47 19.67
C GLY A 189 -10.31 -14.46 18.62
N THR A 190 -11.42 -14.73 17.94
CA THR A 190 -11.98 -13.78 16.96
C THR A 190 -12.56 -12.56 17.68
N ILE A 191 -11.97 -11.39 17.45
CA ILE A 191 -12.49 -10.12 17.94
C ILE A 191 -13.18 -9.41 16.79
N ALA A 192 -14.47 -9.16 16.95
CA ALA A 192 -15.27 -8.28 16.11
C ALA A 192 -15.91 -7.21 17.00
N GLY A 193 -15.77 -5.95 16.61
CA GLY A 193 -16.48 -4.85 17.25
C GLY A 193 -17.77 -4.51 16.52
N GLU A 194 -18.34 -3.36 16.85
CA GLU A 194 -19.53 -2.86 16.16
C GLU A 194 -19.23 -2.48 14.69
N PRO A 195 -20.23 -2.61 13.80
CA PRO A 195 -20.19 -1.98 12.48
C PRO A 195 -20.01 -0.47 12.61
N VAL A 196 -19.30 0.13 11.66
CA VAL A 196 -19.08 1.57 11.64
C VAL A 196 -19.58 2.16 10.32
N PRO A 197 -20.12 3.39 10.34
CA PRO A 197 -20.39 4.10 9.11
C PRO A 197 -19.06 4.40 8.39
N ALA A 198 -19.11 4.43 7.06
CA ALA A 198 -17.98 4.73 6.21
C ALA A 198 -18.44 5.47 4.97
N GLU A 199 -17.54 6.30 4.46
CA GLU A 199 -17.66 6.92 3.15
C GLU A 199 -16.68 6.22 2.21
N ILE A 200 -17.17 5.80 1.04
CA ILE A 200 -16.34 5.18 0.00
C ILE A 200 -16.29 6.13 -1.20
N THR A 201 -15.10 6.57 -1.57
CA THR A 201 -14.89 7.44 -2.74
C THR A 201 -14.51 6.62 -3.95
N VAL A 202 -15.17 6.88 -5.07
CA VAL A 202 -14.94 6.27 -6.38
C VAL A 202 -14.62 7.35 -7.42
N PRO A 203 -13.93 7.02 -8.52
CA PRO A 203 -13.64 8.01 -9.55
C PRO A 203 -14.93 8.54 -10.20
N ALA A 204 -14.89 9.78 -10.67
CA ALA A 204 -16.02 10.39 -11.39
C ALA A 204 -16.34 9.65 -12.70
N GLY A 205 -17.59 9.77 -13.17
CA GLY A 205 -18.07 9.16 -14.43
C GLY A 205 -18.46 7.69 -14.32
N TYR A 206 -18.38 7.10 -13.12
CA TYR A 206 -18.77 5.71 -12.90
C TYR A 206 -20.22 5.59 -12.39
N HIS A 207 -20.96 4.69 -13.03
CA HIS A 207 -22.24 4.14 -12.58
C HIS A 207 -21.98 3.01 -11.59
N VAL A 208 -22.40 3.18 -10.33
CA VAL A 208 -22.10 2.24 -9.25
C VAL A 208 -23.30 1.33 -8.95
N TYR A 209 -23.00 0.07 -8.65
CA TYR A 209 -23.96 -0.97 -8.34
C TYR A 209 -23.57 -1.68 -7.04
N ASP A 210 -24.51 -1.80 -6.11
CA ASP A 210 -24.39 -2.72 -4.98
C ASP A 210 -24.72 -4.14 -5.45
N LEU A 211 -23.70 -4.97 -5.56
CA LEU A 211 -23.81 -6.35 -6.05
C LEU A 211 -24.50 -7.27 -5.02
N ARG A 212 -24.51 -6.89 -3.74
CA ARG A 212 -25.20 -7.65 -2.69
C ARG A 212 -26.69 -7.35 -2.65
N ALA A 213 -27.05 -6.09 -2.84
CA ALA A 213 -28.45 -5.65 -2.86
C ALA A 213 -29.07 -5.75 -4.26
N GLY A 214 -28.27 -5.93 -5.31
CA GLY A 214 -28.73 -5.90 -6.71
C GLY A 214 -29.24 -4.51 -7.10
N LYS A 215 -28.68 -3.44 -6.54
CA LYS A 215 -29.19 -2.07 -6.70
C LYS A 215 -28.22 -1.20 -7.48
N TYR A 216 -28.75 -0.43 -8.41
CA TYR A 216 -28.05 0.69 -9.02
C TYR A 216 -28.07 1.89 -8.06
N LEU A 217 -26.90 2.46 -7.79
CA LEU A 217 -26.69 3.54 -6.82
C LEU A 217 -26.57 4.92 -7.49
N GLY A 218 -26.46 4.98 -8.81
CA GLY A 218 -26.28 6.23 -9.55
C GLY A 218 -24.89 6.37 -10.16
N GLU A 219 -24.70 7.48 -10.86
CA GLU A 219 -23.39 8.01 -11.20
C GLU A 219 -22.94 8.88 -10.03
N VAL A 220 -22.03 8.36 -9.21
CA VAL A 220 -21.65 8.99 -7.94
C VAL A 220 -20.14 8.97 -7.78
N THR A 221 -19.61 9.94 -7.04
CA THR A 221 -18.19 9.99 -6.63
C THR A 221 -18.00 9.53 -5.18
N SER A 222 -19.09 9.44 -4.42
CA SER A 222 -19.10 9.00 -3.03
C SER A 222 -20.34 8.16 -2.74
N LEU A 223 -20.21 7.21 -1.84
CA LEU A 223 -21.31 6.38 -1.34
C LEU A 223 -21.16 6.12 0.15
N ASP A 224 -22.27 6.27 0.86
CA ASP A 224 -22.39 5.88 2.26
C ASP A 224 -22.45 4.35 2.37
N ALA A 225 -21.66 3.82 3.29
CA ALA A 225 -21.59 2.40 3.59
C ALA A 225 -21.55 2.14 5.09
N THR A 226 -21.84 0.90 5.47
CA THR A 226 -21.56 0.40 6.82
C THR A 226 -20.51 -0.70 6.72
N LEU A 227 -19.33 -0.50 7.27
CA LEU A 227 -18.29 -1.54 7.28
C LEU A 227 -18.51 -2.49 8.44
N ARG A 228 -18.58 -3.78 8.11
CA ARG A 228 -18.81 -4.87 9.05
C ARG A 228 -17.58 -5.76 9.13
N TRP A 229 -17.40 -6.41 10.28
CA TRP A 229 -16.32 -7.35 10.49
C TRP A 229 -16.54 -8.64 9.69
N GLY A 230 -15.56 -9.00 8.87
CA GLY A 230 -15.55 -10.19 8.01
C GLY A 230 -16.68 -10.27 6.98
N ARG A 231 -17.38 -9.16 6.72
CA ARG A 231 -18.45 -9.09 5.71
C ARG A 231 -18.22 -7.90 4.80
N ALA A 232 -17.78 -8.21 3.58
CA ALA A 232 -17.61 -7.25 2.51
C ALA A 232 -18.94 -6.62 2.09
N ASN A 233 -18.96 -5.29 2.01
CA ASN A 233 -19.75 -4.61 0.98
C ASN A 233 -19.09 -4.92 -0.36
N PHE A 234 -19.87 -5.09 -1.42
CA PHE A 234 -19.36 -5.54 -2.70
C PHE A 234 -20.05 -4.79 -3.83
N TYR A 235 -19.26 -4.13 -4.66
CA TYR A 235 -19.72 -3.17 -5.65
C TYR A 235 -19.09 -3.43 -7.02
N ALA A 236 -19.81 -3.01 -8.05
CA ALA A 236 -19.26 -2.81 -9.38
C ALA A 236 -19.44 -1.34 -9.79
N ALA A 237 -18.44 -0.78 -10.45
CA ALA A 237 -18.50 0.53 -11.06
C ALA A 237 -18.20 0.38 -12.56
N LEU A 238 -19.08 0.90 -13.41
CA LEU A 238 -18.98 0.86 -14.87
C LEU A 238 -19.04 2.27 -15.47
N LEU A 239 -18.40 2.51 -16.61
CA LEU A 239 -18.49 3.80 -17.33
C LEU A 239 -19.82 4.03 -18.06
N TYR A 240 -20.76 3.09 -17.93
CA TYR A 240 -22.08 3.16 -18.54
C TYR A 240 -23.11 2.49 -17.64
N ARG A 241 -24.37 2.94 -17.77
CA ARG A 241 -25.49 2.34 -17.06
C ARG A 241 -25.95 1.06 -17.77
N LEU A 242 -25.93 -0.07 -17.06
CA LEU A 242 -26.60 -1.31 -17.44
C LEU A 242 -28.11 -1.07 -17.61
N GLN A 243 -28.61 -1.30 -18.82
CA GLN A 243 -30.04 -1.20 -19.15
C GLN A 243 -30.77 -2.57 -19.04
N GLY A 244 -30.00 -3.65 -19.13
CA GLY A 244 -30.50 -5.03 -19.10
C GLY A 244 -29.47 -5.97 -19.69
N LEU A 245 -29.66 -7.27 -19.47
CA LEU A 245 -28.90 -8.30 -20.14
C LEU A 245 -29.72 -8.79 -21.34
N GLY A 246 -29.24 -8.51 -22.55
CA GLY A 246 -29.74 -9.18 -23.74
C GLY A 246 -29.02 -10.51 -23.88
N VAL A 247 -29.74 -11.63 -23.80
CA VAL A 247 -29.20 -12.94 -24.17
C VAL A 247 -29.89 -13.36 -25.44
N SER A 248 -29.13 -13.52 -26.52
CA SER A 248 -29.66 -14.11 -27.76
C SER A 248 -29.26 -15.58 -27.78
N VAL A 249 -30.25 -16.46 -27.68
CA VAL A 249 -30.03 -17.90 -27.84
C VAL A 249 -30.49 -18.27 -29.24
N THR A 250 -29.55 -18.65 -30.10
CA THR A 250 -29.89 -19.25 -31.38
C THR A 250 -30.32 -20.70 -31.12
N PRO A 251 -31.52 -21.13 -31.54
CA PRO A 251 -31.91 -22.52 -31.42
C PRO A 251 -31.14 -23.35 -32.45
N GLU A 252 -29.94 -23.80 -32.09
CA GLU A 252 -29.40 -25.03 -32.65
C GLU A 252 -29.97 -26.19 -31.84
N ALA A 253 -30.41 -27.27 -32.49
CA ALA A 253 -30.78 -28.51 -31.82
C ALA A 253 -29.47 -29.22 -31.41
N PRO A 254 -28.96 -29.00 -30.19
CA PRO A 254 -27.61 -29.44 -29.85
C PRO A 254 -27.67 -30.96 -29.63
N GLN A 255 -26.73 -31.71 -30.18
CA GLN A 255 -26.58 -33.13 -29.84
C GLN A 255 -26.19 -33.25 -28.35
N PRO A 256 -26.49 -34.37 -27.67
CA PRO A 256 -25.95 -34.62 -26.34
C PRO A 256 -24.44 -34.34 -26.29
N GLU A 257 -23.97 -33.69 -25.23
CA GLU A 257 -22.57 -33.27 -24.99
C GLU A 257 -22.05 -32.06 -25.80
N SER A 258 -22.90 -31.36 -26.56
CA SER A 258 -22.49 -30.12 -27.23
C SER A 258 -22.46 -28.91 -26.27
N MET A 259 -21.45 -28.05 -26.44
CA MET A 259 -21.27 -26.81 -25.69
C MET A 259 -21.92 -25.65 -26.45
N VAL A 260 -22.97 -25.06 -25.89
CA VAL A 260 -23.63 -23.88 -26.48
C VAL A 260 -22.98 -22.62 -25.91
N THR A 261 -22.62 -21.69 -26.79
CA THR A 261 -22.07 -20.39 -26.40
C THR A 261 -23.17 -19.33 -26.51
N ALA A 262 -23.44 -18.63 -25.41
CA ALA A 262 -24.31 -17.45 -25.42
C ALA A 262 -23.46 -16.20 -25.63
N THR A 263 -23.91 -15.31 -26.50
CA THR A 263 -23.36 -13.96 -26.70
C THR A 263 -24.37 -12.90 -26.31
#